data_AF-A0A9P0ZQF3-F1
#
_entry.id   AF-A0A9P0ZQF3-F1
#
_cell.length_a   1.000
_cell.length_b   1.000
_cell.length_c   1.000
_cell.angle_alpha   90.00
_cell.angle_beta   90.00
_cell.angle_gamma   90.00
#
_symmetry.space_group_name_H-M   'P 1'
#
loop_
_entity.id
_entity.type
_entity.pdbx_description
1 polymer ?
#
loop_
_entity_poly.entity_id
_entity_poly.type
_entity_poly.pdbx_seq_one_letter_code
_entity_poly.pdbx_strand_id
1 'polypeptide(L)'
;MPITALVELSFYCVNAYFVERRETSKRRLAEGHRYCQQVTELIERNTEKATHHKVTTFDIGRGLYQVETGRGGRTVGKGGTKQTVNLHFRHCTCQKLNIYKIPCSRILAVCRDRSLSYDAFVDTFFSSAEYAPSYKRVFKSIPDIAYRPTYIGPRVVHDPSMIHAKGLPKAKRLRNEMDEGPRAAVRCGLCKQTGHNMMTCAKRLQGHVGSSTG
;
A
#
# COMPACT_ATOMS: atom_id res chain seq x y z
N MET A 1 -21.79 -5.28 -1.24
CA MET A 1 -21.44 -6.14 -0.09
C MET A 1 -22.00 -5.51 1.18
N PRO A 2 -22.62 -6.27 2.08
CA PRO A 2 -23.05 -5.74 3.37
C PRO A 2 -21.81 -5.39 4.24
N ILE A 3 -21.92 -4.33 5.05
CA ILE A 3 -20.83 -3.83 5.90
C ILE A 3 -20.36 -4.92 6.88
N THR A 4 -21.28 -5.72 7.41
CA THR A 4 -20.98 -6.83 8.32
C THR A 4 -20.05 -7.87 7.70
N ALA A 5 -20.29 -8.27 6.44
CA ALA A 5 -19.43 -9.22 5.75
C ALA A 5 -18.02 -8.67 5.51
N LEU A 6 -17.88 -7.37 5.24
CA LEU A 6 -16.57 -6.73 5.09
C LEU A 6 -15.79 -6.71 6.41
N VAL A 7 -16.48 -6.41 7.52
CA VAL A 7 -15.88 -6.41 8.86
C VAL A 7 -15.46 -7.83 9.26
N GLU A 8 -16.31 -8.83 9.06
CA GLU A 8 -16.01 -10.23 9.35
C GLU A 8 -14.84 -10.74 8.50
N LEU A 9 -14.84 -10.49 7.20
CA LEU A 9 -13.74 -10.86 6.32
C LEU A 9 -12.43 -10.22 6.80
N SER A 10 -12.43 -8.92 7.08
CA SER A 10 -11.25 -8.20 7.57
C SER A 10 -10.73 -8.80 8.88
N PHE A 11 -11.63 -9.09 9.82
CA PHE A 11 -11.29 -9.72 11.09
C PHE A 11 -10.63 -11.08 10.89
N TYR A 12 -11.22 -11.96 10.07
CA TYR A 12 -10.69 -13.30 9.84
C TYR A 12 -9.38 -13.29 9.05
N CYS A 13 -9.23 -12.41 8.05
CA CYS A 13 -7.97 -12.22 7.34
C CYS A 13 -6.85 -11.78 8.29
N VAL A 14 -7.12 -10.80 9.17
CA VAL A 14 -6.14 -10.33 10.16
C VAL A 14 -5.82 -11.41 11.18
N ASN A 15 -6.82 -12.14 11.69
CA ASN A 15 -6.59 -13.24 12.62
C ASN A 15 -5.73 -14.35 11.99
N ALA A 16 -6.06 -14.78 10.77
CA ALA A 16 -5.29 -15.78 10.03
C ALA A 16 -3.84 -15.33 9.84
N TYR A 17 -3.63 -14.07 9.45
CA TYR A 17 -2.31 -13.47 9.34
C TYR A 17 -1.52 -13.51 10.66
N PHE A 18 -2.16 -13.15 11.79
CA PHE A 18 -1.51 -13.20 13.10
C PHE A 18 -1.20 -14.65 13.55
N VAL A 19 -2.07 -15.61 13.25
CA VAL A 19 -1.81 -17.04 13.52
C VAL A 19 -0.57 -17.49 12.76
N GLU A 20 -0.52 -17.23 11.45
CA GLU A 20 0.61 -17.60 10.60
C GLU A 20 1.93 -16.95 11.07
N ARG A 21 1.92 -15.65 11.39
CA ARG A 21 3.11 -14.94 11.86
C ARG A 21 3.61 -15.44 13.21
N ARG A 22 2.71 -15.82 14.14
CA ARG A 22 3.11 -16.44 15.42
C ARG A 22 3.80 -17.77 15.21
N GLU A 23 3.21 -18.66 14.43
CA GLU A 23 3.77 -19.99 14.19
C GLU A 23 5.12 -19.89 13.46
N THR A 24 5.21 -19.01 12.45
CA THR A 24 6.48 -18.75 11.77
C THR A 24 7.53 -18.14 12.69
N SER A 25 7.15 -17.20 13.56
CA SER A 25 8.10 -16.61 14.51
C SER A 25 8.60 -17.62 15.53
N LYS A 26 7.73 -18.50 16.07
CA LYS A 26 8.13 -19.56 17.00
C LYS A 26 9.09 -20.54 16.33
N ARG A 27 8.76 -20.99 15.12
CA ARG A 27 9.60 -21.92 14.34
C ARG A 27 10.99 -21.33 14.10
N ARG A 28 11.06 -20.08 13.64
CA ARG A 28 12.34 -19.40 13.39
C ARG A 28 13.18 -19.23 14.65
N LEU A 29 12.56 -18.94 15.78
CA LEU A 29 13.25 -18.88 17.07
C LEU A 29 13.80 -20.26 17.47
N ALA A 30 13.02 -21.33 17.28
CA ALA A 30 13.45 -22.70 17.56
C ALA A 30 14.60 -23.15 16.63
N GLU A 31 14.58 -22.74 15.36
CA GLU A 31 15.65 -22.98 14.37
C GLU A 31 16.90 -22.10 14.62
N GLY A 32 16.87 -21.19 15.60
CA GLY A 32 18.00 -20.31 15.90
C GLY A 32 18.23 -19.19 14.89
N HIS A 33 17.25 -18.90 14.02
CA HIS A 33 17.37 -17.81 13.05
C HIS A 33 17.41 -16.45 13.76
N ARG A 34 18.47 -15.67 13.52
CA ARG A 34 18.71 -14.37 14.15
C ARG A 34 17.70 -13.29 13.76
N TYR A 35 17.21 -13.32 12.52
CA TYR A 35 16.29 -12.31 11.96
C TYR A 35 15.01 -12.94 11.40
N CYS A 36 13.96 -12.13 11.27
CA CYS A 36 12.74 -12.56 10.59
C CYS A 36 13.01 -12.94 9.13
N GLN A 37 12.13 -13.77 8.55
CA GLN A 37 12.34 -14.37 7.23
C GLN A 37 12.62 -13.33 6.13
N GLN A 38 11.78 -12.30 6.03
CA GLN A 38 11.91 -11.26 5.00
C GLN A 38 13.26 -10.53 5.06
N VAL A 39 13.78 -10.30 6.26
CA VAL A 39 15.06 -9.62 6.47
C VAL A 39 16.21 -10.55 6.13
N THR A 40 16.10 -11.83 6.48
CA THR A 40 17.09 -12.86 6.12
C THR A 40 17.22 -12.97 4.60
N GLU A 41 16.11 -13.13 3.88
CA GLU A 41 16.08 -13.18 2.42
C GLU A 41 16.60 -11.89 1.76
N LEU A 42 16.37 -10.73 2.39
CA LEU A 42 16.91 -9.46 1.91
C LEU A 42 18.43 -9.39 2.09
N ILE A 43 18.94 -9.82 3.25
CA ILE A 43 20.37 -9.89 3.52
C ILE A 43 21.05 -10.86 2.56
N GLU A 44 20.50 -12.04 2.33
CA GLU A 44 21.01 -13.03 1.36
C GLU A 44 21.09 -12.44 -0.04
N ARG A 45 19.99 -11.84 -0.53
CA ARG A 45 19.99 -11.16 -1.85
C ARG A 45 20.99 -10.00 -1.94
N ASN A 46 21.19 -9.27 -0.86
CA ASN A 46 22.17 -8.18 -0.83
C ASN A 46 23.60 -8.70 -0.72
N THR A 47 23.81 -9.83 -0.06
CA THR A 47 25.09 -10.54 0.05
C THR A 47 25.50 -11.08 -1.32
N GLU A 48 24.57 -11.67 -2.05
CA GLU A 48 24.80 -12.09 -3.44
C GLU A 48 25.18 -10.90 -4.32
N LYS A 49 24.48 -9.77 -4.20
CA LYS A 49 24.85 -8.54 -4.93
C LYS A 49 26.23 -8.01 -4.55
N ALA A 50 26.64 -8.20 -3.30
CA ALA A 50 27.93 -7.77 -2.77
C ALA A 50 29.10 -8.55 -3.36
N THR A 51 28.85 -9.77 -3.88
CA THR A 51 29.91 -10.61 -4.45
C THR A 51 30.61 -9.94 -5.62
N HIS A 52 29.83 -9.21 -6.42
CA HIS A 52 30.29 -8.48 -7.59
C HIS A 52 30.86 -7.09 -7.28
N HIS A 53 31.00 -6.68 -6.02
CA HIS A 53 31.50 -5.34 -5.68
C HIS A 53 33.01 -5.36 -5.45
N LYS A 54 33.69 -4.31 -5.91
CA LYS A 54 35.11 -4.09 -5.63
C LYS A 54 35.25 -3.08 -4.50
N VAL A 55 35.95 -3.46 -3.43
CA VAL A 55 36.24 -2.60 -2.29
C VAL A 55 37.63 -1.99 -2.45
N THR A 56 37.76 -0.71 -2.10
CA THR A 56 39.03 0.00 -2.03
C THR A 56 39.11 0.70 -0.69
N THR A 57 40.15 0.39 0.06
CA THR A 57 40.37 0.94 1.41
C THR A 57 41.03 2.30 1.30
N PHE A 58 40.46 3.31 1.98
CA PHE A 58 41.04 4.66 2.06
C PHE A 58 41.67 4.92 3.42
N ASP A 59 40.96 4.56 4.50
CA ASP A 59 41.46 4.72 5.87
C ASP A 59 40.84 3.65 6.77
N ILE A 60 41.65 2.70 7.24
CA ILE A 60 41.19 1.62 8.12
C ILE A 60 40.83 2.17 9.50
N GLY A 61 41.63 3.10 10.04
CA GLY A 61 41.44 3.66 11.38
C GLY A 61 40.15 4.46 11.51
N ARG A 62 39.72 5.13 10.43
CA ARG A 62 38.43 5.83 10.35
C ARG A 62 37.30 4.97 9.78
N GLY A 63 37.59 3.72 9.41
CA GLY A 63 36.65 2.79 8.78
C GLY A 63 36.09 3.29 7.45
N LEU A 64 36.90 3.97 6.64
CA LEU A 64 36.52 4.61 5.38
C LEU A 64 36.92 3.76 4.17
N TYR A 65 35.92 3.44 3.34
CA TYR A 65 36.06 2.59 2.17
C TYR A 65 35.29 3.18 0.99
N GLN A 66 35.80 2.95 -0.21
CA GLN A 66 35.06 3.17 -1.45
C GLN A 66 34.66 1.82 -2.03
N VAL A 67 33.42 1.70 -2.47
CA VAL A 67 32.89 0.49 -3.08
C VAL A 67 32.43 0.82 -4.48
N GLU A 68 33.02 0.15 -5.46
CA GLU A 68 32.59 0.19 -6.84
C GLU A 68 31.60 -0.95 -7.10
N THR A 69 30.41 -0.56 -7.58
CA THR A 69 29.32 -1.50 -7.80
C THR A 69 29.56 -2.25 -9.10
N GLY A 70 30.07 -3.49 -9.06
CA GLY A 70 30.18 -4.27 -10.28
C GLY A 70 28.83 -4.64 -10.88
N ARG A 71 28.85 -4.96 -12.18
CA ARG A 71 27.65 -5.20 -13.00
C ARG A 71 26.87 -6.42 -12.48
N GLY A 72 27.52 -7.56 -12.32
CA GLY A 72 26.84 -8.84 -12.02
C GLY A 72 25.77 -9.16 -13.08
N GLY A 73 24.69 -9.84 -12.67
CA GLY A 73 23.51 -10.10 -13.51
C GLY A 73 22.54 -8.92 -13.72
N ARG A 74 22.99 -7.66 -13.56
CA ARG A 74 22.13 -6.47 -13.72
C ARG A 74 21.90 -6.15 -15.20
N THR A 75 20.78 -5.48 -15.49
CA THR A 75 20.46 -4.97 -16.84
C THR A 75 21.58 -4.10 -17.40
N VAL A 76 21.72 -4.11 -18.73
CA VAL A 76 22.67 -3.25 -19.45
C VAL A 76 22.50 -1.79 -19.01
N GLY A 77 23.61 -1.09 -18.75
CA GLY A 77 23.61 0.29 -18.23
C GLY A 77 23.55 0.43 -16.69
N LYS A 78 23.36 -0.64 -15.92
CA LYS A 78 23.41 -0.60 -14.45
C LYS A 78 24.72 -1.17 -13.90
N GLY A 79 25.39 -0.43 -13.02
CA GLY A 79 26.69 -0.77 -12.44
C GLY A 79 27.66 0.41 -12.49
N GLY A 80 28.90 0.21 -12.05
CA GLY A 80 29.98 1.21 -12.13
C GLY A 80 29.89 2.37 -11.13
N THR A 81 28.80 2.48 -10.36
CA THR A 81 28.66 3.54 -9.37
C THR A 81 29.64 3.34 -8.21
N LYS A 82 30.43 4.37 -7.92
CA LYS A 82 31.33 4.44 -6.76
C LYS A 82 30.59 5.08 -5.59
N GLN A 83 30.67 4.45 -4.43
CA GLN A 83 30.01 4.91 -3.21
C GLN A 83 30.94 4.80 -2.02
N THR A 84 30.83 5.74 -1.10
CA THR A 84 31.62 5.74 0.13
C THR A 84 30.86 5.03 1.22
N VAL A 85 31.55 4.15 1.94
CA VAL A 85 31.07 3.45 3.13
C VAL A 85 31.94 3.87 4.29
N ASN A 86 31.31 4.31 5.37
CA ASN A 86 31.96 4.51 6.65
C ASN A 86 31.34 3.55 7.68
N LEU A 87 32.14 2.58 8.14
CA LEU A 87 31.65 1.57 9.08
C LEU A 87 31.42 2.13 10.50
N HIS A 88 32.24 3.09 10.94
CA HIS A 88 32.14 3.66 12.28
C HIS A 88 30.86 4.49 12.43
N PHE A 89 30.55 5.33 11.43
CA PHE A 89 29.32 6.11 11.40
C PHE A 89 28.11 5.31 10.90
N ARG A 90 28.27 4.00 10.64
CA ARG A 90 27.22 3.13 10.09
C ARG A 90 26.54 3.78 8.87
N HIS A 91 27.35 4.32 7.96
CA HIS A 91 26.90 5.16 6.85
C HIS A 91 27.34 4.61 5.49
N CYS A 92 26.47 4.77 4.51
CA CYS A 92 26.78 4.55 3.11
C CYS A 92 26.12 5.65 2.29
N THR A 93 26.81 6.17 1.27
CA THR A 93 26.27 7.29 0.46
C THR A 93 24.99 6.95 -0.28
N CYS A 94 24.63 5.68 -0.47
CA CYS A 94 23.28 5.31 -0.95
C CYS A 94 22.13 5.50 0.05
N GLN A 95 22.42 5.85 1.31
CA GLN A 95 21.46 6.08 2.40
C GLN A 95 20.56 4.90 2.78
N LYS A 96 20.71 3.74 2.12
CA LYS A 96 19.85 2.58 2.36
C LYS A 96 19.92 2.06 3.79
N LEU A 97 21.10 2.05 4.42
CA LEU A 97 21.21 1.64 5.81
C LEU A 97 20.45 2.59 6.75
N ASN A 98 20.51 3.90 6.50
CA ASN A 98 19.80 4.87 7.33
C ASN A 98 18.28 4.79 7.18
N ILE A 99 17.80 4.57 5.95
CA ILE A 99 16.38 4.51 5.61
C ILE A 99 15.76 3.18 6.02
N TYR A 100 16.37 2.07 5.58
CA TYR A 100 15.80 0.73 5.75
C TYR A 100 16.29 0.02 7.00
N LYS A 101 17.31 0.56 7.68
CA LYS A 101 17.88 -0.01 8.92
C LYS A 101 18.41 -1.46 8.73
N ILE A 102 18.74 -1.80 7.49
CA ILE A 102 19.28 -3.09 7.02
C ILE A 102 20.49 -2.77 6.11
N PRO A 103 21.61 -3.53 6.21
CA PRO A 103 22.80 -3.25 5.43
C PRO A 103 22.54 -3.40 3.92
N CYS A 104 23.03 -2.43 3.16
CA CYS A 104 23.03 -2.50 1.71
C CYS A 104 24.18 -3.39 1.20
N SER A 105 24.12 -3.80 -0.07
CA SER A 105 25.16 -4.64 -0.67
C SER A 105 26.57 -4.05 -0.61
N ARG A 106 26.74 -2.72 -0.57
CA ARG A 106 28.08 -2.10 -0.37
C ARG A 106 28.63 -2.31 1.03
N ILE A 107 27.79 -2.15 2.06
CA ILE A 107 28.21 -2.39 3.44
C ILE A 107 28.56 -3.88 3.62
N LEU A 108 27.75 -4.78 3.08
CA LEU A 108 28.03 -6.21 3.09
C LEU A 108 29.33 -6.55 2.34
N ALA A 109 29.63 -5.87 1.23
CA ALA A 109 30.88 -6.06 0.51
C ALA A 109 32.10 -5.69 1.37
N VAL A 110 32.04 -4.55 2.07
CA VAL A 110 33.11 -4.14 3.01
C VAL A 110 33.19 -5.08 4.21
N CYS A 111 32.06 -5.52 4.77
CA CYS A 111 32.03 -6.49 5.86
C CYS A 111 32.74 -7.78 5.45
N ARG A 112 32.45 -8.29 4.24
CA ARG A 112 33.11 -9.47 3.69
C ARG A 112 34.62 -9.26 3.49
N ASP A 113 35.02 -8.14 2.88
CA ASP A 113 36.42 -7.77 2.63
C ASP A 113 37.25 -7.69 3.92
N ARG A 114 36.63 -7.24 5.01
CA ARG A 114 37.27 -7.06 6.32
C ARG A 114 36.98 -8.19 7.31
N SER A 115 36.31 -9.26 6.87
CA SER A 115 35.89 -10.39 7.71
C SER A 115 35.10 -9.97 8.97
N LEU A 116 34.24 -8.97 8.84
CA LEU A 116 33.37 -8.45 9.89
C LEU A 116 31.96 -9.04 9.78
N SER A 117 31.31 -9.27 10.93
CA SER A 117 29.89 -9.62 10.95
C SER A 117 29.04 -8.42 10.52
N TYR A 118 28.05 -8.67 9.64
CA TYR A 118 27.08 -7.65 9.25
C TYR A 118 26.03 -7.37 10.33
N ASP A 119 25.98 -8.18 11.40
CA ASP A 119 24.97 -8.07 12.45
C ASP A 119 24.95 -6.68 13.11
N ALA A 120 26.12 -6.05 13.25
CA ALA A 120 26.26 -4.70 13.79
C ALA A 120 25.54 -3.63 12.94
N PHE A 121 25.13 -3.95 11.71
CA PHE A 121 24.46 -3.03 10.79
C PHE A 121 22.98 -3.37 10.58
N VAL A 122 22.46 -4.42 11.20
CA VAL A 122 21.02 -4.70 11.22
C VAL A 122 20.43 -4.11 12.51
N ASP A 123 19.33 -3.41 12.39
CA ASP A 123 18.62 -2.88 13.57
C ASP A 123 17.96 -4.00 14.37
N THR A 124 18.01 -3.89 15.70
CA THR A 124 17.50 -4.89 16.64
C THR A 124 16.01 -5.11 16.49
N PHE A 125 15.27 -4.12 15.98
CA PHE A 125 13.85 -4.23 15.66
C PHE A 125 13.52 -5.39 14.71
N PHE A 126 14.48 -5.78 13.85
CA PHE A 126 14.31 -6.89 12.91
C PHE A 126 14.76 -8.25 13.44
N SER A 127 15.26 -8.30 14.67
CA SER A 127 15.64 -9.57 15.30
C SER A 127 14.41 -10.45 15.50
N SER A 128 14.60 -11.76 15.40
CA SER A 128 13.52 -12.72 15.67
C SER A 128 12.99 -12.59 17.10
N ALA A 129 13.85 -12.17 18.04
CA ALA A 129 13.51 -11.93 19.43
C ALA A 129 12.50 -10.78 19.61
N GLU A 130 12.66 -9.68 18.87
CA GLU A 130 11.71 -8.54 18.88
C GLU A 130 10.49 -8.77 17.96
N TYR A 131 10.67 -9.58 16.92
CA TYR A 131 9.60 -9.92 15.99
C TYR A 131 8.50 -10.76 16.66
N ALA A 132 8.87 -11.74 17.48
CA ALA A 132 7.92 -12.64 18.16
C ALA A 132 6.88 -11.93 19.06
N PRO A 133 7.26 -11.03 19.97
CA PRO A 133 6.30 -10.36 20.85
C PRO A 133 5.31 -9.48 20.08
N SER A 134 5.68 -8.95 18.92
CA SER A 134 4.81 -8.11 18.07
C SER A 134 3.51 -8.83 17.66
N TYR A 135 3.55 -10.17 17.52
CA TYR A 135 2.40 -10.99 17.13
C TYR A 135 1.82 -11.84 18.26
N LYS A 136 2.33 -11.68 19.50
CA LYS A 136 1.94 -12.50 20.65
C LYS A 136 0.44 -12.42 20.99
N ARG A 137 -0.19 -11.27 20.73
CA ARG A 137 -1.62 -11.05 21.03
C ARG A 137 -2.52 -11.94 20.17
N VAL A 138 -3.58 -12.46 20.78
CA VAL A 138 -4.53 -13.39 20.16
C VAL A 138 -5.89 -12.70 20.01
N PHE A 139 -6.49 -12.83 18.83
CA PHE A 139 -7.87 -12.42 18.61
C PHE A 139 -8.81 -13.48 19.17
N LYS A 140 -9.83 -13.06 19.92
CA LYS A 140 -10.90 -13.95 20.38
C LYS A 140 -11.91 -14.13 19.25
N SER A 141 -12.48 -15.32 19.10
CA SER A 141 -13.54 -15.55 18.12
C SER A 141 -14.69 -14.57 18.30
N ILE A 142 -15.31 -14.18 17.19
CA ILE A 142 -16.53 -13.37 17.23
C ILE A 142 -17.67 -14.33 17.62
N PRO A 143 -18.33 -14.14 18.77
CA PRO A 143 -19.44 -14.99 19.15
C PRO A 143 -20.63 -14.78 18.21
N ASP A 144 -21.45 -15.82 18.08
CA ASP A 144 -22.74 -15.71 17.41
C ASP A 144 -23.61 -14.65 18.10
N ILE A 145 -24.54 -14.06 17.34
CA ILE A 145 -25.37 -12.93 17.76
C ILE A 145 -26.07 -13.24 19.10
N ALA A 146 -26.52 -14.48 19.29
CA ALA A 146 -27.18 -14.93 20.52
C ALA A 146 -26.31 -14.85 21.78
N TYR A 147 -24.98 -14.90 21.63
CA TYR A 147 -24.02 -14.92 22.74
C TYR A 147 -23.16 -13.65 22.80
N ARG A 148 -23.45 -12.64 21.99
CA ARG A 148 -22.74 -11.36 22.05
C ARG A 148 -23.13 -10.62 23.34
N PRO A 149 -22.14 -10.09 24.10
CA PRO A 149 -22.46 -9.28 25.26
C PRO A 149 -23.24 -8.04 24.83
N THR A 150 -24.15 -7.57 25.70
CA THR A 150 -24.85 -6.30 25.48
C THR A 150 -23.82 -5.19 25.30
N TYR A 151 -23.98 -4.39 24.25
CA TYR A 151 -23.09 -3.26 24.00
C TYR A 151 -23.31 -2.17 25.07
N ILE A 152 -22.31 -1.95 25.92
CA ILE A 152 -22.30 -0.92 26.97
C ILE A 152 -21.35 0.23 26.57
N GLY A 153 -21.45 0.69 25.32
CA GLY A 153 -20.62 1.77 24.80
C GLY A 153 -21.44 3.00 24.39
N PRO A 154 -20.78 4.10 23.98
CA PRO A 154 -21.47 5.29 23.52
C PRO A 154 -22.36 4.97 22.32
N ARG A 155 -23.59 5.49 22.37
CA ARG A 155 -24.53 5.40 21.25
C ARG A 155 -24.11 6.41 20.20
N VAL A 156 -23.62 5.94 19.05
CA VAL A 156 -23.34 6.80 17.91
C VAL A 156 -24.68 7.26 17.34
N VAL A 157 -25.01 8.52 17.59
CA VAL A 157 -26.15 9.22 16.98
C VAL A 157 -25.62 10.22 15.98
N HIS A 158 -26.36 10.42 14.89
CA HIS A 158 -26.05 11.47 13.94
C HIS A 158 -26.22 12.83 14.63
N ASP A 159 -25.39 13.81 14.25
CA ASP A 159 -25.56 15.18 14.69
C ASP A 159 -26.87 15.73 14.10
N PRO A 160 -27.85 16.15 14.94
CA PRO A 160 -29.11 16.70 14.47
C PRO A 160 -28.95 17.93 13.57
N SER A 161 -27.91 18.74 13.79
CA SER A 161 -27.64 19.94 12.99
C SER A 161 -27.11 19.63 11.58
N MET A 162 -26.61 18.40 11.36
CA MET A 162 -26.11 17.93 10.07
C MET A 162 -27.16 17.14 9.28
N ILE A 163 -28.35 16.90 9.85
CA ILE A 163 -29.47 16.30 9.13
C ILE A 163 -29.98 17.34 8.13
N HIS A 164 -29.77 17.09 6.84
CA HIS A 164 -30.31 17.95 5.79
C HIS A 164 -31.81 17.69 5.64
N ALA A 165 -32.58 18.76 5.45
CA ALA A 165 -34.00 18.67 5.11
C ALA A 165 -34.18 17.84 3.82
N LYS A 166 -35.30 17.12 3.70
CA LYS A 166 -35.64 16.31 2.51
C LYS A 166 -35.55 17.18 1.24
N GLY A 167 -34.61 16.85 0.36
CA GLY A 167 -34.40 17.51 -0.92
C GLY A 167 -33.01 17.23 -1.48
N LEU A 168 -32.89 17.14 -2.81
CA LEU A 168 -31.59 16.99 -3.46
C LEU A 168 -30.79 18.29 -3.26
N PRO A 169 -29.56 18.26 -2.72
CA PRO A 169 -28.71 19.45 -2.68
C PRO A 169 -28.63 20.06 -4.08
N LYS A 170 -28.76 21.39 -4.20
CA LYS A 170 -28.52 22.08 -5.47
C LYS A 170 -27.14 21.65 -5.97
N ALA A 171 -27.10 20.99 -7.12
CA ALA A 171 -25.86 20.47 -7.68
C ALA A 171 -24.89 21.62 -7.92
N LYS A 172 -23.84 21.71 -7.11
CA LYS A 172 -22.70 22.63 -7.33
C LYS A 172 -21.74 22.06 -8.36
N ARG A 173 -22.23 21.33 -9.37
CA ARG A 173 -21.33 20.74 -10.38
C ARG A 173 -20.78 21.89 -11.22
N LEU A 174 -19.50 22.18 -11.03
CA LEU A 174 -18.75 23.08 -11.90
C LEU A 174 -18.71 22.45 -13.28
N ARG A 175 -19.15 23.22 -14.27
CA ARG A 175 -19.19 22.80 -15.66
C ARG A 175 -17.74 22.75 -16.17
N ASN A 176 -17.31 21.61 -16.67
CA ASN A 176 -15.94 21.42 -17.17
C ASN A 176 -15.95 21.21 -18.69
N GLU A 177 -14.79 21.22 -19.34
CA GLU A 177 -14.64 21.10 -20.80
C GLU A 177 -15.29 19.84 -21.41
N MET A 178 -15.42 18.75 -20.63
CA MET A 178 -16.18 17.56 -21.03
C MET A 178 -17.68 17.81 -21.23
N ASP A 179 -18.24 18.88 -20.66
CA ASP A 179 -19.64 19.30 -20.80
C ASP A 179 -19.86 20.31 -21.95
N GLU A 180 -18.79 20.62 -22.69
CA GLU A 180 -18.75 21.54 -23.84
C GLU A 180 -18.63 20.79 -25.18
N GLY A 181 -18.91 19.49 -25.19
CA GLY A 181 -19.09 18.75 -26.43
C GLY A 181 -20.31 19.25 -27.24
N PRO A 182 -20.29 19.15 -28.58
CA PRO A 182 -21.43 19.51 -29.41
C PRO A 182 -22.66 18.70 -28.96
N ARG A 183 -23.66 19.40 -28.42
CA ARG A 183 -24.93 18.76 -28.07
C ARG A 183 -25.57 18.27 -29.35
N ALA A 184 -25.85 16.97 -29.44
CA ALA A 184 -26.57 16.41 -30.58
C ALA A 184 -27.88 17.18 -30.79
N ALA A 185 -28.15 17.56 -32.04
CA ALA A 185 -29.39 18.26 -32.39
C ALA A 185 -30.59 17.44 -31.88
N VAL A 186 -31.46 18.08 -31.10
CA VAL A 186 -32.62 17.42 -30.50
C VAL A 186 -33.48 16.84 -31.63
N ARG A 187 -33.61 15.51 -31.66
CA ARG A 187 -34.39 14.79 -32.67
C ARG A 187 -35.73 14.38 -32.08
N CYS A 188 -36.81 14.74 -32.76
CA CYS A 188 -38.16 14.44 -32.31
C CYS A 188 -38.41 12.93 -32.35
N GLY A 189 -38.84 12.36 -31.22
CA GLY A 189 -39.18 10.94 -31.13
C GLY A 189 -40.35 10.52 -32.04
N LEU A 190 -41.28 11.44 -32.33
CA LEU A 190 -42.49 11.22 -33.13
C LEU A 190 -42.25 11.40 -34.64
N CYS A 191 -41.79 12.57 -35.08
CA CYS A 191 -41.64 12.86 -36.51
C CYS A 191 -40.22 12.62 -37.04
N LYS A 192 -39.27 12.28 -36.16
CA LYS A 192 -37.84 12.01 -36.46
C LYS A 192 -37.07 13.17 -37.10
N GLN A 193 -37.64 14.37 -37.19
CA GLN A 193 -36.95 15.59 -37.60
C GLN A 193 -36.16 16.20 -36.44
N THR A 194 -35.08 16.91 -36.76
CA THR A 194 -34.23 17.61 -35.78
C THR A 194 -34.72 19.04 -35.52
N GLY A 195 -34.34 19.62 -34.38
CA GLY A 195 -34.68 20.99 -33.98
C GLY A 195 -35.83 21.12 -32.99
N HIS A 196 -36.53 20.03 -32.67
CA HIS A 196 -37.59 20.00 -31.65
C HIS A 196 -37.70 18.62 -31.00
N ASN A 197 -38.28 18.56 -29.81
CA ASN A 197 -38.53 17.30 -29.11
C ASN A 197 -39.94 16.78 -29.37
N MET A 198 -40.23 15.57 -28.88
CA MET A 198 -41.55 14.95 -29.02
C MET A 198 -42.67 15.80 -28.42
N MET A 199 -42.39 16.53 -27.34
CA MET A 199 -43.40 17.31 -26.63
C MET A 199 -43.88 18.53 -27.40
N THR A 200 -42.97 19.18 -28.14
CA THR A 200 -43.23 20.39 -28.93
C THR A 200 -43.46 20.08 -30.42
N CYS A 201 -43.70 18.82 -30.76
CA CYS A 201 -43.92 18.39 -32.14
C CYS A 201 -45.28 18.86 -32.66
N ALA A 202 -45.30 19.56 -33.79
CA ALA A 202 -46.54 20.02 -34.42
C ALA A 202 -47.52 18.86 -34.71
N LYS A 203 -47.01 17.70 -35.16
CA LYS A 203 -47.84 16.49 -35.35
C LYS A 203 -48.51 15.97 -34.08
N ARG A 204 -47.94 16.27 -32.90
CA ARG A 204 -48.54 15.92 -31.61
C ARG A 204 -49.63 16.92 -31.21
N LEU A 205 -49.41 18.20 -31.48
CA LEU A 205 -50.36 19.28 -31.18
C LEU A 205 -51.58 19.26 -32.12
N GLN A 206 -51.42 18.75 -33.34
CA GLN A 206 -52.52 18.57 -34.31
C GLN A 206 -53.44 17.39 -33.98
N GLY A 207 -53.04 16.48 -33.07
CA GLY A 207 -53.88 15.37 -32.62
C GLY A 207 -54.97 15.75 -31.60
N HIS A 208 -55.11 17.03 -31.27
CA HIS A 208 -56.04 17.52 -30.24
C HIS A 208 -57.17 18.40 -30.79
N VAL A 209 -57.52 18.25 -32.09
CA VAL A 209 -58.73 18.87 -32.67
C VAL A 209 -59.61 17.76 -33.23
N GLY A 210 -60.54 17.28 -32.40
CA GLY A 210 -61.54 16.30 -32.79
C GLY A 210 -62.34 15.78 -31.59
N SER A 211 -63.61 16.19 -31.52
CA SER A 211 -64.71 15.67 -30.70
C SER A 211 -64.92 16.29 -29.31
N SER A 212 -65.70 17.38 -29.29
CA SER A 212 -66.62 17.72 -28.19
C SER A 212 -68.02 17.92 -28.80
N THR A 213 -68.88 16.93 -28.53
CA THR A 213 -70.33 16.98 -28.28
C THR A 213 -71.20 18.07 -28.92
N GLY A 214 -72.19 17.60 -29.68
CA GLY A 214 -73.51 18.18 -29.88
C GLY A 214 -74.46 17.06 -30.26
#